data_AF-A1U852-F1
#
_entry.id   AF-A1U852-F1
#
_cell.length_a   1.000
_cell.length_b   1.000
_cell.length_c   1.000
_cell.angle_alpha   90.00
_cell.angle_beta   90.00
_cell.angle_gamma   90.00
#
_symmetry.space_group_name_H-M   'P 1'
#
loop_
_entity.id
_entity.type
_entity.pdbx_description
1 polymer ?
#
loop_
_entity_poly.entity_id
_entity_poly.type
_entity_poly.pdbx_seq_one_letter_code
_entity_poly.pdbx_strand_id
1 'polypeptide(L)'
;MSRNRQSAGWLSVVMLPFIVILLVWAVAPALMTTEDATVYLEGCTEPVCALKGDLNVNIFTRHYELKQADGSIVSFDPENIALMSWPASKD
;
A
#
# COMPACT_ATOMS: atom_id res chain seq x y z
N MET A 1 43.16 23.89 7.77
CA MET A 1 41.87 23.17 7.70
C MET A 1 41.97 22.04 6.69
N SER A 2 41.24 20.94 6.91
CA SER A 2 41.09 19.76 6.03
C SER A 2 42.00 18.57 6.33
N ARG A 3 41.45 17.61 7.07
CA ARG A 3 41.64 16.17 6.88
C ARG A 3 40.55 15.43 7.66
N ASN A 4 39.39 15.26 7.03
CA ASN A 4 38.32 14.41 7.54
C ASN A 4 37.86 13.44 6.43
N ARG A 5 38.81 12.67 5.91
CA ARG A 5 38.58 11.79 4.77
C ARG A 5 39.35 10.50 4.98
N GLN A 6 38.89 9.62 5.88
CA GLN A 6 39.42 8.25 5.92
C GLN A 6 38.58 7.15 6.60
N SER A 7 37.43 7.43 7.24
CA SER A 7 36.56 6.35 7.78
C SER A 7 35.24 6.12 7.03
N ALA A 8 34.92 6.97 6.04
CA ALA A 8 33.60 6.98 5.39
C ALA A 8 33.33 5.77 4.46
N GLY A 9 34.36 5.08 3.98
CA GLY A 9 34.20 4.01 2.98
C GLY A 9 33.53 2.74 3.54
N TRP A 10 33.98 2.27 4.70
CA TRP A 10 33.47 1.02 5.29
C TRP A 10 32.12 1.21 6.00
N LEU A 11 31.94 2.36 6.65
CA LEU A 11 30.67 2.72 7.29
C LEU A 11 29.54 2.87 6.26
N SER A 12 29.85 3.41 5.07
CA SER A 12 28.88 3.50 3.96
C SER A 12 28.48 2.13 3.42
N VAL A 13 29.42 1.18 3.27
CA VAL A 13 29.13 -0.18 2.80
C VAL A 13 28.28 -0.97 3.80
N VAL A 14 28.52 -0.78 5.10
CA VAL A 14 27.72 -1.44 6.16
C VAL A 14 26.35 -0.79 6.32
N MET A 15 26.23 0.53 6.21
CA MET A 15 24.95 1.25 6.34
C MET A 15 24.06 1.17 5.09
N LEU A 16 24.63 1.01 3.90
CA LEU A 16 23.90 0.92 2.63
C LEU A 16 22.74 -0.09 2.66
N PRO A 17 22.92 -1.35 3.10
CA PRO A 17 21.82 -2.31 3.14
C PRO A 17 20.69 -1.87 4.09
N PHE A 18 21.02 -1.28 5.24
CA PHE A 18 20.01 -0.77 6.18
C PHE A 18 19.23 0.41 5.60
N ILE A 19 19.91 1.33 4.89
CA ILE A 19 19.27 2.47 4.22
C ILE A 19 18.34 1.99 3.11
N VAL A 20 18.78 1.00 2.31
CA VAL A 20 17.93 0.41 1.26
C VAL A 20 16.69 -0.26 1.87
N ILE A 21 16.85 -1.03 2.95
CA ILE A 21 15.72 -1.65 3.65
C ILE A 21 14.76 -0.58 4.18
N LEU A 22 15.28 0.49 4.79
CA LEU A 22 14.47 1.61 5.30
C LEU A 22 13.69 2.31 4.20
N LEU A 23 14.33 2.56 3.05
CA LEU A 23 13.67 3.17 1.89
C LEU A 23 12.55 2.27 1.34
N VAL A 24 12.81 0.98 1.19
CA VAL A 24 11.78 0.01 0.77
C VAL A 24 10.62 0.01 1.77
N TRP A 25 10.90 0.00 3.06
CA TRP A 25 9.86 0.03 4.11
C TRP A 25 9.03 1.32 4.11
N ALA A 26 9.65 2.47 3.85
CA ALA A 26 8.94 3.75 3.80
C ALA A 26 8.06 3.90 2.55
N VAL A 27 8.47 3.31 1.42
CA VAL A 27 7.76 3.43 0.14
C VAL A 27 6.74 2.31 -0.09
N ALA A 28 6.93 1.14 0.53
CA ALA A 28 6.05 -0.02 0.38
C ALA A 28 4.56 0.27 0.64
N PRO A 29 4.15 1.03 1.68
CA PRO A 29 2.73 1.33 1.93
C PRO A 29 2.10 2.17 0.81
N ALA A 30 2.86 3.09 0.23
CA ALA A 30 2.40 3.95 -0.85
C ALA A 30 2.19 3.19 -2.17
N LEU A 31 2.90 2.07 -2.36
CA LEU A 31 2.74 1.21 -3.54
C LEU A 31 1.64 0.14 -3.36
N MET A 32 1.26 -0.17 -2.12
CA MET A 32 0.25 -1.19 -1.81
C MET A 32 -1.14 -0.62 -1.52
N THR A 33 -1.26 0.72 -1.51
CA THR A 33 -2.54 1.42 -1.34
C THR A 33 -3.02 1.93 -2.69
N THR A 34 -4.25 1.57 -3.06
CA THR A 34 -4.96 2.10 -4.23
C THR A 34 -6.01 3.08 -3.74
N GLU A 35 -5.84 4.37 -4.05
CA GLU A 35 -6.78 5.42 -3.68
C GLU A 35 -8.08 5.33 -4.51
N ASP A 36 -9.20 5.75 -3.92
CA ASP A 36 -10.51 5.85 -4.57
C ASP A 36 -10.98 4.56 -5.27
N ALA A 37 -10.70 3.41 -4.66
CA ALA A 37 -11.17 2.12 -5.14
C ALA A 37 -12.68 1.97 -4.87
N THR A 38 -13.39 1.42 -5.85
CA THR A 38 -14.78 0.96 -5.74
C THR A 38 -14.78 -0.56 -5.81
N VAL A 39 -15.36 -1.22 -4.80
CA VAL A 39 -15.41 -2.67 -4.66
C VAL A 39 -16.85 -3.13 -4.52
N TYR A 40 -17.21 -4.15 -5.30
CA TYR A 40 -18.46 -4.88 -5.22
C TYR A 40 -18.14 -6.27 -4.68
N LEU A 41 -18.73 -6.60 -3.54
CA LEU A 41 -18.63 -7.95 -2.96
C LEU A 41 -19.65 -8.89 -3.62
N GLU A 42 -19.45 -10.19 -3.46
CA GLU A 42 -20.42 -11.20 -3.90
C GLU A 42 -21.82 -10.91 -3.35
N GLY A 43 -22.82 -10.98 -4.24
CA GLY A 43 -24.22 -10.65 -3.92
C GLY A 43 -24.58 -9.16 -4.01
N CYS A 44 -23.60 -8.27 -4.25
CA CYS A 44 -23.84 -6.85 -4.48
C CYS A 44 -23.66 -6.49 -5.96
N THR A 45 -24.78 -6.39 -6.70
CA THR A 45 -24.80 -5.97 -8.12
C THR A 45 -25.31 -4.54 -8.31
N GLU A 46 -25.79 -3.90 -7.25
CA GLU A 46 -26.37 -2.56 -7.31
C GLU A 46 -25.35 -1.48 -6.90
N PRO A 47 -25.39 -0.28 -7.49
CA PRO A 47 -24.43 0.78 -7.19
C PRO A 47 -24.53 1.31 -5.76
N VAL A 48 -25.66 1.08 -5.08
CA VAL A 48 -25.89 1.50 -3.68
C VAL A 48 -25.16 0.64 -2.65
N CYS A 49 -24.79 -0.59 -2.99
CA CYS A 49 -24.04 -1.48 -2.10
C CYS A 49 -22.53 -1.48 -2.40
N ALA A 50 -22.09 -0.66 -3.36
CA ALA A 50 -20.67 -0.51 -3.72
C ALA A 50 -19.90 0.10 -2.55
N LEU A 51 -18.82 -0.56 -2.13
CA LEU A 51 -17.90 -0.05 -1.13
C LEU A 51 -16.89 0.87 -1.81
N LYS A 52 -16.71 2.08 -1.27
CA LYS A 52 -15.78 3.08 -1.82
C LYS A 52 -14.79 3.54 -0.78
N GLY A 53 -13.52 3.59 -1.14
CA GLY A 53 -12.46 4.04 -0.25
C GLY A 53 -11.08 3.64 -0.72
N ASP A 54 -10.11 3.78 0.16
CA ASP A 54 -8.73 3.42 -0.12
C ASP A 54 -8.54 1.93 0.11
N LEU A 55 -8.14 1.21 -0.93
CA LEU A 55 -7.89 -0.22 -0.88
C LEU A 55 -6.44 -0.47 -0.52
N ASN A 56 -6.20 -1.23 0.53
CA ASN A 56 -4.90 -1.70 0.95
C ASN A 56 -4.85 -3.23 0.89
N VAL A 57 -3.68 -3.78 0.57
CA VAL A 57 -3.44 -5.22 0.60
C VAL A 57 -2.62 -5.55 1.84
N ASN A 58 -3.19 -6.35 2.74
CA ASN A 58 -2.46 -6.85 3.88
C ASN A 58 -1.51 -7.97 3.44
N ILE A 59 -0.22 -7.66 3.31
CA ILE A 59 0.81 -8.61 2.86
C ILE A 59 1.00 -9.84 3.76
N PHE A 60 0.56 -9.80 5.02
CA PHE A 60 0.70 -10.93 5.95
C PHE A 60 -0.46 -11.91 5.84
N THR A 61 -1.69 -11.39 5.80
CA THR A 61 -2.91 -12.20 5.77
C THR A 61 -3.45 -12.42 4.35
N ARG A 62 -3.00 -11.62 3.39
CA ARG A 62 -3.48 -11.54 2.00
C ARG A 62 -4.94 -11.09 1.86
N HIS A 63 -5.54 -10.56 2.91
CA HIS A 63 -6.85 -9.91 2.82
C HIS A 63 -6.73 -8.52 2.18
N TYR A 64 -7.81 -8.11 1.54
CA TYR A 64 -8.01 -6.73 1.16
C TYR A 64 -8.63 -5.95 2.33
N GLU A 65 -8.16 -4.73 2.55
CA GLU A 65 -8.67 -3.81 3.55
C GLU A 65 -9.10 -2.53 2.84
N LEU A 66 -10.39 -2.21 2.85
CA LEU A 66 -10.91 -0.98 2.26
C LEU A 66 -11.25 0.01 3.35
N LYS A 67 -10.55 1.14 3.37
CA LYS A 67 -10.75 2.23 4.31
C LYS A 67 -11.71 3.26 3.72
N GLN A 68 -12.88 3.39 4.32
CA GLN A 68 -13.91 4.31 3.86
C GLN A 68 -13.70 5.74 4.39
N ALA A 69 -14.39 6.70 3.79
CA ALA A 69 -14.30 8.12 4.17
C ALA A 69 -14.79 8.41 5.60
N ASP A 70 -15.64 7.55 6.17
CA ASP A 70 -16.09 7.62 7.56
C ASP A 70 -15.04 7.09 8.57
N GLY A 71 -13.92 6.57 8.08
CA GLY A 71 -12.84 5.99 8.88
C GLY A 71 -13.04 4.51 9.22
N SER A 72 -14.14 3.89 8.78
CA SER A 72 -14.34 2.45 8.90
C SER A 72 -13.38 1.68 7.99
N ILE A 73 -12.98 0.48 8.42
CA ILE A 73 -12.13 -0.43 7.65
C ILE A 73 -12.91 -1.71 7.44
N VAL A 74 -13.12 -2.08 6.19
CA VAL A 74 -13.78 -3.32 5.81
C VAL A 74 -12.71 -4.27 5.29
N SER A 75 -12.51 -5.39 5.99
CA SER A 75 -11.59 -6.44 5.55
C SER A 75 -12.38 -7.56 4.87
N PHE A 76 -11.89 -8.03 3.72
CA PHE A 76 -12.52 -9.10 2.97
C PHE A 76 -11.49 -9.95 2.23
N ASP A 77 -11.85 -11.21 2.02
CA ASP A 77 -11.07 -12.13 1.20
C ASP A 77 -11.14 -11.76 -0.28
N PRO A 78 -10.05 -12.01 -1.03
CA PRO A 78 -10.02 -11.83 -2.48
C PRO A 78 -11.14 -12.58 -3.22
N GLU A 79 -11.54 -13.74 -2.71
CA GLU A 79 -12.57 -14.60 -3.30
C GLU A 79 -13.97 -14.02 -3.20
N ASN A 80 -14.21 -13.10 -2.26
CA ASN A 80 -15.51 -12.47 -2.06
C ASN A 80 -15.71 -11.23 -2.96
N ILE A 81 -14.75 -10.90 -3.82
CA ILE A 81 -14.81 -9.74 -4.71
C ILE A 81 -15.49 -10.15 -6.02
N ALA A 82 -16.66 -9.57 -6.29
CA ALA A 82 -17.34 -9.72 -7.58
C ALA A 82 -16.74 -8.80 -8.65
N LEU A 83 -16.47 -7.54 -8.28
CA LEU A 83 -15.88 -6.55 -9.18
C LEU A 83 -15.09 -5.50 -8.38
N MET A 84 -13.94 -5.10 -8.90
CA MET A 84 -13.12 -4.04 -8.33
C MET A 84 -12.68 -3.10 -9.43
N SER A 85 -12.78 -1.81 -9.18
CA SER A 85 -12.36 -0.75 -10.12
C SER A 85 -11.79 0.43 -9.35
N TRP A 86 -10.71 1.00 -9.86
CA TRP A 86 -10.11 2.22 -9.34
C TRP A 86 -9.88 3.18 -10.52
N PRO A 87 -9.79 4.50 -10.28
CA PRO A 87 -9.45 5.44 -11.33
C PRO A 87 -8.12 5.05 -11.98
N ALA A 88 -8.07 5.06 -13.31
CA ALA A 88 -6.81 4.91 -14.03
C ALA A 88 -5.83 5.99 -13.57
N SER A 89 -4.54 5.63 -13.42
CA SER A 89 -3.53 6.65 -13.10
C SER A 89 -3.61 7.76 -14.14
N LYS A 90 -3.66 9.00 -13.66
CA LYS A 90 -3.50 10.16 -14.54
C LYS A 90 -2.01 10.30 -14.82
N ASP A 91 -1.51 9.48 -15.73
CA ASP A 91 -0.25 9.71 -16.44
C ASP A 91 -0.53 10.39 -17.79
#